data_AF-A0A9D8ZUC3-F1
#
_entry.id   AF-A0A9D8ZUC3-F1
#
_cell.length_a   1.000
_cell.length_b   1.000
_cell.length_c   1.000
_cell.angle_alpha   90.00
_cell.angle_beta   90.00
_cell.angle_gamma   90.00
#
_symmetry.space_group_name_H-M   'P 1'
#
loop_
_entity.id
_entity.type
_entity.pdbx_description
1 polymer ?
#
loop_
_entity_poly.entity_id
_entity_poly.type
_entity_poly.pdbx_seq_one_letter_code
_entity_poly.pdbx_strand_id
1 'polypeptide(L)'
;MKAIYLSFTAILISFGISQVDIKQPESEKANYSALADTSEFDQKKAIAKLREQIKGLENEPSDEVYKNIQMLNRVPAGRLISIMEMGYSRSLGVTCIHCHDPENWSSDEKAEKIITREMSKMVGQINNNLLADIEALGDRTAIVNCTTCHRGQKKPALNMDDN
;
A
#
# COMPACT_ATOMS: atom_id res chain seq x y z
N MET A 1 69.01 31.44 -10.70
CA MET A 1 68.20 30.22 -10.91
C MET A 1 66.81 30.66 -11.39
N LYS A 2 66.33 30.06 -12.49
CA LYS A 2 65.14 30.45 -13.27
C LYS A 2 63.82 30.07 -12.59
N ALA A 3 62.78 30.90 -12.79
CA ALA A 3 61.35 30.55 -12.96
C ALA A 3 60.60 31.89 -13.20
N ILE A 4 60.20 32.34 -14.41
CA ILE A 4 59.11 31.91 -15.30
C ILE A 4 57.90 31.35 -14.56
N TYR A 5 56.75 32.06 -14.58
CA TYR A 5 55.35 31.60 -14.75
C TYR A 5 54.44 32.87 -14.74
N LEU A 6 54.03 33.40 -15.90
CA LEU A 6 52.80 33.13 -16.66
C LEU A 6 51.50 33.66 -16.01
N SER A 7 50.99 34.72 -16.62
CA SER A 7 49.72 35.39 -16.38
C SER A 7 48.53 34.43 -16.44
N PHE A 8 47.69 34.44 -15.41
CA PHE A 8 46.37 33.81 -15.42
C PHE A 8 45.30 34.89 -15.26
N THR A 9 44.74 35.34 -16.37
CA THR A 9 43.45 36.02 -16.42
C THR A 9 42.36 35.02 -16.06
N ALA A 10 41.75 35.17 -14.87
CA ALA A 10 40.60 34.36 -14.47
C ALA A 10 39.35 34.83 -15.24
N ILE A 11 39.01 34.12 -16.31
CA ILE A 11 37.68 34.24 -16.94
C ILE A 11 36.72 33.39 -16.11
N LEU A 12 35.90 34.05 -15.30
CA LEU A 12 34.73 33.44 -14.67
C LEU A 12 33.70 33.12 -15.76
N ILE A 13 33.76 31.92 -16.32
CA ILE A 13 32.67 31.38 -17.12
C ILE A 13 31.60 30.95 -16.14
N SER A 14 30.61 31.81 -15.93
CA SER A 14 29.32 31.42 -15.35
C SER A 14 28.68 30.38 -16.27
N PHE A 15 28.96 29.11 -16.01
CA PHE A 15 28.14 28.02 -16.53
C PHE A 15 26.79 28.09 -15.82
N GLY A 16 25.84 28.78 -16.47
CA GLY A 16 24.43 28.60 -16.19
C GLY A 16 24.09 27.14 -16.41
N ILE A 17 23.95 26.38 -15.32
CA ILE A 17 23.35 25.07 -15.36
C ILE A 17 21.86 25.33 -15.56
N SER A 18 21.45 25.43 -16.82
CA SER A 18 20.06 25.29 -17.19
C SER A 18 19.56 23.99 -16.58
N GLN A 19 18.61 24.09 -15.67
CA GLN A 19 17.83 22.97 -15.16
C GLN A 19 17.21 22.29 -16.40
N VAL A 20 17.80 21.18 -16.83
CA VAL A 20 17.22 20.34 -17.88
C VAL A 20 16.01 19.69 -17.23
N ASP A 21 14.83 20.24 -17.50
CA ASP A 21 13.56 19.61 -17.22
C ASP A 21 13.49 18.32 -18.06
N ILE A 22 13.92 17.20 -17.48
CA ILE A 22 13.67 15.88 -18.05
C ILE A 22 12.19 15.60 -17.85
N LYS A 23 11.37 16.08 -18.78
CA LYS A 23 9.99 15.64 -18.95
C LYS A 23 10.05 14.14 -19.25
N GLN A 24 9.70 13.29 -18.27
CA GLN A 24 9.47 11.88 -18.55
C GLN A 24 8.44 11.79 -19.70
N PRO A 25 8.69 10.93 -20.71
CA PRO A 25 7.80 10.82 -21.84
C PRO A 25 6.40 10.40 -21.38
N GLU A 26 5.42 11.14 -21.85
CA GLU A 26 3.99 11.09 -21.50
C GLU A 26 3.32 9.73 -21.80
N SER A 27 4.07 8.75 -22.33
CA SER A 27 3.62 7.41 -22.69
C SER A 27 3.60 6.39 -21.54
N GLU A 28 3.99 6.76 -20.30
CA GLU A 28 4.00 5.83 -19.15
C GLU A 28 2.82 6.02 -18.18
N LYS A 29 1.94 7.00 -18.41
CA LYS A 29 0.68 7.11 -17.65
C LYS A 29 -0.38 6.20 -18.29
N ALA A 30 -0.23 4.89 -18.12
CA ALA A 30 -1.34 3.99 -18.37
C ALA A 30 -2.47 4.39 -17.42
N ASN A 31 -3.72 4.43 -17.89
CA ASN A 31 -4.84 4.73 -17.02
C ASN A 31 -5.13 3.52 -16.11
N TYR A 32 -4.34 3.38 -15.04
CA TYR A 32 -4.38 2.24 -14.11
C TYR A 32 -5.74 2.11 -13.40
N SER A 33 -6.55 3.17 -13.38
CA SER A 33 -7.94 3.13 -12.92
C SER A 33 -8.83 2.21 -13.79
N ALA A 34 -8.45 1.99 -15.06
CA ALA A 34 -9.12 1.10 -16.00
C ALA A 34 -8.53 -0.32 -16.04
N LEU A 35 -7.43 -0.58 -15.32
CA LEU A 35 -6.93 -1.94 -15.20
C LEU A 35 -7.92 -2.73 -14.35
N ALA A 36 -8.59 -3.68 -15.01
CA ALA A 36 -9.28 -4.72 -14.29
C ALA A 36 -8.27 -5.48 -13.41
N ASP A 37 -8.77 -6.08 -12.33
CA ASP A 37 -8.03 -7.00 -11.46
C ASP A 37 -7.69 -8.27 -12.28
N THR A 38 -6.74 -8.14 -13.20
CA THR A 38 -6.29 -9.13 -14.17
C THR A 38 -4.87 -9.58 -13.83
N SER A 39 -4.44 -10.66 -14.48
CA SER A 39 -3.11 -11.26 -14.33
C SER A 39 -1.94 -10.38 -14.78
N GLU A 40 -2.18 -9.20 -15.35
CA GLU A 40 -1.12 -8.33 -15.87
C GLU A 40 -0.44 -7.49 -14.78
N PHE A 41 -1.08 -7.29 -13.62
CA PHE A 41 -0.47 -6.57 -12.51
C PHE A 41 0.52 -7.44 -11.74
N ASP A 42 1.81 -7.06 -11.79
CA ASP A 42 2.86 -7.70 -10.98
C ASP A 42 2.83 -7.18 -9.53
N GLN A 43 1.98 -7.80 -8.71
CA GLN A 43 1.85 -7.48 -7.29
C GLN A 43 3.16 -7.66 -6.52
N LYS A 44 3.97 -8.67 -6.87
CA LYS A 44 5.23 -8.95 -6.19
C LYS A 44 6.23 -7.81 -6.42
N LYS A 45 6.33 -7.33 -7.66
CA LYS A 45 7.16 -6.17 -8.02
C LYS A 45 6.67 -4.89 -7.34
N ALA A 46 5.35 -4.66 -7.30
CA ALA A 46 4.78 -3.51 -6.60
C ALA A 46 5.12 -3.52 -5.10
N ILE A 47 4.99 -4.67 -4.44
CA ILE A 47 5.35 -4.83 -3.02
C ILE A 47 6.86 -4.62 -2.81
N ALA A 48 7.71 -5.15 -3.68
CA ALA A 48 9.15 -4.93 -3.59
C ALA A 48 9.50 -3.44 -3.71
N LYS A 49 8.86 -2.71 -4.64
CA LYS A 49 9.03 -1.26 -4.79
C LYS A 49 8.57 -0.51 -3.53
N LEU A 50 7.40 -0.84 -2.98
CA LEU A 50 6.89 -0.23 -1.74
C LEU A 50 7.83 -0.49 -0.55
N ARG A 51 8.39 -1.70 -0.43
CA ARG A 51 9.37 -2.03 0.62
C ARG A 51 10.67 -1.24 0.48
N GLU A 52 11.20 -1.08 -0.73
CA GLU A 52 12.39 -0.26 -0.95
C GLU A 52 12.13 1.22 -0.62
N GLN A 53 10.94 1.74 -0.92
CA GLN A 53 10.57 3.14 -0.63
C GLN A 53 10.54 3.46 0.87
N ILE A 54 10.33 2.47 1.74
CA ILE A 54 10.28 2.66 3.20
C ILE A 54 11.53 2.14 3.92
N LYS A 55 12.62 1.88 3.18
CA LYS A 55 13.83 1.30 3.75
C LYS A 55 14.38 2.16 4.89
N GLY A 56 14.57 1.55 6.06
CA GLY A 56 14.98 2.24 7.29
C GLY A 56 13.84 2.89 8.07
N LEU A 57 12.61 2.85 7.56
CA LEU A 57 11.39 3.37 8.21
C LEU A 57 10.39 2.25 8.55
N GLU A 58 10.78 0.98 8.43
CA GLU A 58 9.86 -0.17 8.50
C GLU A 58 9.17 -0.31 9.85
N ASN A 59 9.82 0.17 10.91
CA ASN A 59 9.32 0.14 12.29
C ASN A 59 8.60 1.41 12.71
N GLU A 60 8.65 2.47 11.89
CA GLU A 60 7.98 3.72 12.19
C GLU A 60 6.46 3.58 12.08
N PRO A 61 5.69 4.42 12.80
CA PRO A 61 4.23 4.45 12.70
C PRO A 61 3.76 4.62 11.25
N SER A 62 2.82 3.79 10.81
CA SER A 62 2.27 3.79 9.45
C SER A 62 1.73 5.16 9.01
N ASP A 63 1.12 5.91 9.91
CA ASP A 63 0.54 7.24 9.69
C ASP A 63 1.58 8.36 9.60
N GLU A 64 2.83 8.10 9.99
CA GLU A 64 3.97 9.01 9.79
C GLU A 64 4.68 8.74 8.45
N VAL A 65 4.68 7.48 7.99
CA VAL A 65 5.34 7.06 6.74
C VAL A 65 4.42 7.20 5.52
N TYR A 66 3.13 6.88 5.67
CA TYR A 66 2.16 6.85 4.57
C TYR A 66 1.08 7.92 4.71
N LYS A 67 0.53 8.33 3.56
CA LYS A 67 -0.59 9.28 3.51
C LYS A 67 -1.92 8.56 3.60
N ASN A 68 -2.90 9.24 4.21
CA ASN A 68 -4.31 8.81 4.26
C ASN A 68 -4.54 7.44 4.93
N ILE A 69 -3.78 7.18 6.00
CA ILE A 69 -4.05 6.08 6.93
C ILE A 69 -5.14 6.56 7.90
N GLN A 70 -6.32 5.95 7.81
CA GLN A 70 -7.48 6.27 8.65
C GLN A 70 -7.75 5.17 9.69
N MET A 71 -7.20 3.98 9.45
CA MET A 71 -7.21 2.82 10.34
C MET A 71 -5.88 2.11 10.22
N LEU A 72 -5.55 1.27 11.21
CA LEU A 72 -4.21 0.68 11.35
C LEU A 72 -3.12 1.74 11.54
N ASN A 73 -3.49 2.87 12.16
CA ASN A 73 -2.55 3.90 12.61
C ASN A 73 -1.54 3.26 13.57
N ARG A 74 -0.31 3.74 13.54
CA ARG A 74 0.80 3.28 14.39
C ARG A 74 1.15 1.79 14.31
N VAL A 75 0.57 1.04 13.38
CA VAL A 75 1.13 -0.24 12.97
C VAL A 75 2.47 0.06 12.29
N PRO A 76 3.54 -0.71 12.55
CA PRO A 76 4.81 -0.54 11.84
C PRO A 76 4.63 -0.49 10.32
N ALA A 77 5.24 0.47 9.63
CA ALA A 77 5.06 0.69 8.20
C ALA A 77 5.30 -0.58 7.36
N GLY A 78 6.36 -1.34 7.67
CA GLY A 78 6.64 -2.61 7.00
C GLY A 78 5.56 -3.67 7.25
N ARG A 79 4.96 -3.68 8.45
CA ARG A 79 3.86 -4.58 8.79
C ARG A 79 2.57 -4.20 8.06
N LEU A 80 2.34 -2.92 7.77
CA LEU A 80 1.19 -2.48 6.99
C LEU A 80 1.17 -3.13 5.61
N ILE A 81 2.32 -3.16 4.90
CA ILE A 81 2.44 -3.84 3.60
C ILE A 81 2.04 -5.32 3.71
N SER A 82 2.51 -6.02 4.75
CA SER A 82 2.14 -7.42 4.99
C SER A 82 0.66 -7.61 5.30
N ILE A 83 0.02 -6.68 6.00
CA ILE A 83 -1.43 -6.71 6.23
C ILE A 83 -2.19 -6.54 4.90
N MET A 84 -1.75 -5.64 4.02
CA MET A 84 -2.35 -5.45 2.70
C MET A 84 -2.24 -6.71 1.84
N GLU A 85 -1.06 -7.32 1.78
CA GLU A 85 -0.80 -8.53 1.00
C GLU A 85 -1.54 -9.76 1.58
N MET A 86 -1.29 -10.06 2.86
CA MET A 86 -1.68 -11.33 3.46
C MET A 86 -3.05 -11.28 4.14
N GLY A 87 -3.42 -10.12 4.68
CA GLY A 87 -4.67 -9.92 5.39
C GLY A 87 -5.82 -9.58 4.46
N TYR A 88 -5.62 -8.63 3.54
CA TYR A 88 -6.67 -8.18 2.63
C TYR A 88 -6.64 -8.93 1.28
N SER A 89 -5.60 -8.76 0.47
CA SER A 89 -5.52 -9.32 -0.89
C SER A 89 -5.79 -10.83 -0.93
N ARG A 90 -5.10 -11.62 -0.10
CA ARG A 90 -5.30 -13.08 -0.03
C ARG A 90 -6.69 -13.47 0.50
N SER A 91 -7.22 -12.77 1.51
CA SER A 91 -8.53 -13.11 2.08
C SER A 91 -9.67 -12.87 1.10
N LEU A 92 -9.56 -11.87 0.24
CA LEU A 92 -10.58 -11.52 -0.75
C LEU A 92 -10.32 -12.16 -2.12
N GLY A 93 -9.16 -12.78 -2.34
CA GLY A 93 -8.79 -13.38 -3.63
C GLY A 93 -8.60 -12.35 -4.74
N VAL A 94 -8.03 -11.20 -4.41
CA VAL A 94 -7.86 -10.06 -5.33
C VAL A 94 -6.43 -9.56 -5.31
N THR A 95 -6.02 -8.82 -6.34
CA THR A 95 -4.76 -8.09 -6.30
C THR A 95 -4.87 -6.73 -5.61
N CYS A 96 -3.74 -6.10 -5.27
CA CYS A 96 -3.71 -4.78 -4.62
C CYS A 96 -4.45 -3.70 -5.42
N ILE A 97 -4.43 -3.77 -6.75
CA ILE A 97 -5.08 -2.78 -7.61
C ILE A 97 -6.60 -2.90 -7.62
N HIS A 98 -7.18 -3.97 -7.04
CA HIS A 98 -8.62 -4.02 -6.85
C HIS A 98 -9.12 -2.87 -5.99
N CYS A 99 -8.39 -2.53 -4.92
CA CYS A 99 -8.75 -1.44 -4.00
C CYS A 99 -7.90 -0.18 -4.20
N HIS A 100 -6.70 -0.28 -4.77
CA HIS A 100 -5.78 0.85 -4.90
C HIS A 100 -5.54 1.27 -6.35
N ASP A 101 -5.17 2.53 -6.52
CA ASP A 101 -4.48 3.03 -7.70
C ASP A 101 -2.96 2.84 -7.50
N PRO A 102 -2.25 2.10 -8.37
CA PRO A 102 -0.80 1.90 -8.25
C PRO A 102 0.03 3.17 -8.49
N GLU A 103 -0.54 4.21 -9.12
CA GLU A 103 0.10 5.54 -9.23
C GLU A 103 -0.11 6.37 -7.95
N ASN A 104 -1.20 6.12 -7.21
CA ASN A 104 -1.52 6.82 -5.98
C ASN A 104 -2.18 5.90 -4.93
N TRP A 105 -1.36 5.20 -4.15
CA TRP A 105 -1.81 4.29 -3.08
C TRP A 105 -2.69 4.97 -2.01
N SER A 106 -2.56 6.29 -1.84
CA SER A 106 -3.34 7.07 -0.88
C SER A 106 -4.73 7.47 -1.39
N SER A 107 -5.00 7.34 -2.69
CA SER A 107 -6.28 7.69 -3.32
C SER A 107 -7.44 6.90 -2.74
N ASP A 108 -8.59 7.57 -2.58
CA ASP A 108 -9.87 6.99 -2.16
C ASP A 108 -10.90 6.98 -3.31
N GLU A 109 -10.47 7.19 -4.55
CA GLU A 109 -11.36 7.20 -5.72
C GLU A 109 -12.04 5.85 -5.97
N LYS A 110 -11.42 4.74 -5.53
CA LYS A 110 -12.00 3.40 -5.64
C LYS A 110 -12.90 3.09 -4.44
N ALA A 111 -14.18 2.84 -4.72
CA ALA A 111 -15.18 2.53 -3.71
C ALA A 111 -14.81 1.29 -2.86
N GLU A 112 -14.10 0.32 -3.45
CA GLU A 112 -13.64 -0.90 -2.79
C GLU A 112 -12.75 -0.61 -1.57
N LYS A 113 -11.93 0.44 -1.63
CA LYS A 113 -11.09 0.86 -0.49
C LYS A 113 -11.94 1.40 0.65
N ILE A 114 -12.96 2.22 0.32
CA ILE A 114 -13.89 2.79 1.30
C ILE A 114 -14.70 1.65 1.96
N ILE A 115 -15.23 0.72 1.17
CA ILE A 115 -15.93 -0.48 1.66
C ILE A 115 -15.02 -1.29 2.57
N THR A 116 -13.76 -1.50 2.19
CA THR A 116 -12.79 -2.27 2.99
C THR A 116 -12.53 -1.60 4.35
N ARG A 117 -12.55 -0.25 4.42
CA ARG A 117 -12.43 0.47 5.69
C ARG A 117 -13.60 0.18 6.62
N GLU A 118 -14.83 0.32 6.12
CA GLU A 118 -16.03 0.03 6.91
C GLU A 118 -16.11 -1.45 7.33
N MET A 119 -15.70 -2.37 6.45
CA MET A 119 -15.62 -3.80 6.79
C MET A 119 -14.60 -4.09 7.90
N SER A 120 -13.44 -3.44 7.90
CA SER A 120 -12.46 -3.67 8.98
C SER A 120 -12.94 -3.07 10.31
N LYS A 121 -13.67 -1.95 10.27
CA LYS A 121 -14.34 -1.39 11.45
C LYS A 121 -15.37 -2.38 12.02
N MET A 122 -16.20 -2.98 11.17
CA MET A 122 -17.15 -4.02 11.56
C MET A 122 -16.43 -5.23 12.20
N VAL A 123 -15.34 -5.72 11.60
CA VAL A 123 -14.55 -6.83 12.18
C VAL A 123 -13.97 -6.44 13.54
N GLY A 124 -13.50 -5.20 13.71
CA GLY A 124 -13.07 -4.68 15.00
C GLY A 124 -14.18 -4.71 16.05
N GLN A 125 -15.41 -4.35 15.69
CA GLN A 125 -16.57 -4.43 16.59
C GLN A 125 -16.93 -5.87 16.93
N ILE A 126 -16.90 -6.79 15.96
CA ILE A 126 -17.14 -8.21 16.21
C ILE A 126 -16.12 -8.74 17.22
N ASN A 127 -14.83 -8.51 16.99
CA ASN A 127 -13.79 -9.08 17.82
C ASN A 127 -13.71 -8.46 19.22
N ASN A 128 -13.83 -7.14 19.31
CA ASN A 128 -13.58 -6.43 20.57
C ASN A 128 -14.83 -6.30 21.45
N ASN A 129 -16.03 -6.40 20.85
CA ASN A 129 -17.28 -6.21 21.58
C ASN A 129 -18.10 -7.52 21.54
N LEU A 130 -18.55 -7.94 20.35
CA LEU A 130 -19.54 -9.02 20.26
C LEU A 130 -19.00 -10.38 20.72
N LEU A 131 -17.75 -10.72 20.37
CA LEU A 131 -17.14 -11.98 20.84
C LEU A 131 -16.80 -11.92 22.33
N ALA A 132 -16.41 -10.76 22.84
CA ALA A 132 -16.12 -10.58 24.27
C ALA A 132 -17.36 -10.76 25.14
N ASP A 133 -18.55 -10.44 24.61
CA ASP A 133 -19.83 -10.58 25.31
C ASP A 133 -20.35 -12.03 25.37
N ILE A 134 -19.74 -12.99 24.65
CA ILE A 134 -20.17 -14.39 24.65
C ILE A 134 -19.45 -15.14 25.78
N GLU A 135 -20.02 -15.09 26.99
CA GLU A 135 -19.46 -15.75 28.18
C GLU A 135 -19.13 -17.24 27.98
N ALA A 136 -19.97 -17.94 27.22
CA ALA A 136 -19.80 -19.36 26.93
C ALA A 136 -18.53 -19.67 26.12
N LEU A 137 -17.91 -18.69 25.46
CA LEU A 137 -16.61 -18.88 24.81
C LEU A 137 -15.51 -19.16 25.85
N GLY A 138 -15.62 -18.62 27.07
CA GLY A 138 -14.63 -18.80 28.12
C GLY A 138 -13.25 -18.27 27.70
N ASP A 139 -12.22 -19.10 27.80
CA ASP A 139 -10.84 -18.78 27.41
C ASP A 139 -10.54 -19.05 25.92
N ARG A 140 -11.53 -19.49 25.14
CA ARG A 140 -11.36 -19.73 23.70
C ARG A 140 -11.03 -18.43 22.98
N THR A 141 -9.86 -18.40 22.34
CA THR A 141 -9.45 -17.28 21.50
C THR A 141 -10.22 -17.30 20.18
N ALA A 142 -11.46 -16.80 20.19
CA ALA A 142 -12.24 -16.60 18.98
C ALA A 142 -11.82 -15.28 18.31
N ILE A 143 -11.45 -15.35 17.03
CA ILE A 143 -11.14 -14.17 16.22
C ILE A 143 -11.83 -14.35 14.87
N VAL A 144 -12.57 -13.33 14.46
CA VAL A 144 -13.08 -13.16 13.11
C VAL A 144 -12.10 -12.32 12.31
N ASN A 145 -11.83 -12.71 11.08
CA ASN A 145 -11.07 -11.91 10.12
C ASN A 145 -11.72 -12.02 8.74
N CYS A 146 -11.13 -11.33 7.75
CA CYS A 146 -11.65 -11.31 6.38
C CYS A 146 -11.80 -12.72 5.80
N THR A 147 -10.85 -13.63 6.08
CA THR A 147 -10.89 -15.02 5.59
C THR A 147 -12.05 -15.81 6.17
N THR A 148 -12.51 -15.52 7.40
CA THR A 148 -13.65 -16.20 8.03
C THR A 148 -14.89 -16.18 7.12
N CYS A 149 -15.16 -15.04 6.47
CA CYS A 149 -16.32 -14.87 5.59
C CYS A 149 -15.95 -14.99 4.09
N HIS A 150 -14.89 -14.31 3.64
CA HIS A 150 -14.58 -14.22 2.22
C HIS A 150 -13.94 -15.49 1.65
N ARG A 151 -13.16 -16.23 2.45
CA ARG A 151 -12.51 -17.49 2.04
C ARG A 151 -11.80 -17.43 0.66
N GLY A 152 -11.16 -16.31 0.35
CA GLY A 152 -10.46 -16.10 -0.93
C GLY A 152 -11.38 -15.70 -2.09
N GLN A 153 -12.60 -15.21 -1.80
CA GLN A 153 -13.56 -14.75 -2.79
C GLN A 153 -13.98 -13.29 -2.53
N LYS A 154 -14.13 -12.51 -3.61
CA LYS A 154 -14.55 -11.11 -3.54
C LYS A 154 -15.87 -10.93 -2.80
N LYS A 155 -16.79 -11.87 -3.02
CA LYS A 155 -18.11 -11.93 -2.40
C LYS A 155 -18.18 -13.19 -1.54
N PRO A 156 -18.53 -13.09 -0.25
CA PRO A 156 -18.80 -14.25 0.57
C PRO A 156 -19.92 -15.10 -0.02
N ALA A 157 -19.80 -16.42 0.10
CA ALA A 157 -20.87 -17.34 -0.29
C ALA A 157 -22.09 -17.12 0.62
N LEU A 158 -23.29 -17.13 0.04
CA LEU A 158 -24.54 -17.05 0.80
C LEU A 158 -25.04 -18.43 1.25
N ASN A 159 -24.58 -19.47 0.56
CA ASN A 159 -24.96 -20.86 0.76
C ASN A 159 -23.68 -21.71 0.78
N MET A 160 -23.73 -22.86 1.43
CA MET A 160 -22.73 -23.90 1.18
C MET A 160 -23.25 -24.78 0.05
N ASP A 161 -22.38 -25.25 -0.85
CA ASP A 161 -22.80 -26.16 -1.91
C ASP A 161 -23.35 -27.45 -1.28
N ASP A 162 -24.55 -27.86 -1.70
CA ASP A 162 -25.12 -29.16 -1.35
C ASP A 162 -24.32 -30.22 -2.11
N ASN A 163 -23.32 -30.82 -1.47
CA ASN A 163 -22.52 -31.92 -2.05
C ASN A 163 -23.41 -33.07 -2.57
#